data_AF-A0A924LLB9-F1
#
_entry.id   AF-A0A924LLB9-F1
#
_cell.length_a   1.000
_cell.length_b   1.000
_cell.length_c   1.000
_cell.angle_alpha   90.00
_cell.angle_beta   90.00
_cell.angle_gamma   90.00
#
_symmetry.space_group_name_H-M   'P 1'
#
loop_
_entity.id
_entity.type
_entity.pdbx_description
1 polymer ?
#
loop_
_entity_poly.entity_id
_entity_poly.type
_entity_poly.pdbx_seq_one_letter_code
_entity_poly.pdbx_strand_id
1 'polypeptide(L)'
;MSAVRNYAVVTASYWGFTLTDGALRMLVLLHFYQLGYTPFTLAMLFLLYETAGIFANLGGGWLASRFGIPRMLAIGLGLQIAGLLMLSALNPNWGAAASVAWVVAAQGVAGIAKDITKTASKSAIKASSAGGSGQLFRWVAWFTRSKNAVKGAGFFVGGVLLQCAGFAPALWLMAGLLALVLAG
;
A
#
# COMPACT_ATOMS: atom_id res chain seq x y z
N MET A 1 17.32 1.76 -20.97
CA MET A 1 17.05 2.71 -19.87
C MET A 1 18.21 2.64 -18.88
N SER A 2 18.71 3.76 -18.37
CA SER A 2 19.82 3.72 -17.39
C SER A 2 19.35 3.09 -16.07
N ALA A 3 20.25 2.38 -15.37
CA ALA A 3 19.96 1.74 -14.08
C ALA A 3 19.42 2.73 -13.03
N VAL A 4 19.87 3.99 -13.09
CA VAL A 4 19.41 5.08 -12.24
C VAL A 4 17.95 5.47 -12.53
N ARG A 5 17.55 5.54 -13.80
CA ARG A 5 16.15 5.85 -14.17
C ARG A 5 15.21 4.76 -13.67
N ASN A 6 15.58 3.49 -13.83
CA ASN A 6 14.77 2.37 -13.34
C ASN A 6 14.65 2.39 -11.80
N TYR A 7 15.75 2.67 -11.10
CA TYR A 7 15.73 2.82 -9.65
C TYR A 7 14.82 3.97 -9.19
N ALA A 8 14.88 5.12 -9.87
CA ALA A 8 14.04 6.28 -9.56
C ALA A 8 12.55 5.98 -9.74
N VAL A 9 12.17 5.36 -10.87
CA VAL A 9 10.78 4.99 -11.15
C VAL A 9 10.26 4.00 -10.11
N VAL A 10 10.99 2.91 -9.84
CA VAL A 10 10.58 1.92 -8.83
C VAL A 10 10.47 2.54 -7.44
N THR A 11 11.40 3.42 -7.08
CA THR A 11 11.38 4.11 -5.79
C THR A 11 10.18 5.04 -5.68
N ALA A 12 9.88 5.83 -6.72
CA ALA A 12 8.71 6.71 -6.76
C ALA A 12 7.40 5.91 -6.67
N SER A 13 7.28 4.81 -7.43
CA SER A 13 6.12 3.92 -7.36
C SER A 13 5.94 3.34 -5.96
N TYR A 14 7.02 2.87 -5.34
CA TYR A 14 6.97 2.33 -3.99
C TYR A 14 6.66 3.40 -2.94
N TRP A 15 7.12 4.64 -3.13
CA TRP A 15 6.79 5.76 -2.26
C TRP A 15 5.31 6.13 -2.36
N GLY A 16 4.76 6.24 -3.58
CA GLY A 16 3.32 6.46 -3.77
C GLY A 16 2.49 5.38 -3.08
N PHE A 17 2.86 4.10 -3.27
CA PHE A 17 2.24 2.99 -2.55
C PHE A 17 2.37 3.14 -1.03
N THR A 18 3.58 3.38 -0.52
CA THR A 18 3.83 3.43 0.94
C THR A 18 3.12 4.60 1.61
N LEU A 19 3.02 5.74 0.92
CA LEU A 19 2.31 6.92 1.39
C LEU A 19 0.82 6.62 1.54
N THR A 20 0.20 6.07 0.49
CA THR A 20 -1.24 5.75 0.48
C THR A 20 -1.58 4.58 1.40
N ASP A 21 -0.71 3.58 1.53
CA ASP A 21 -0.86 2.50 2.51
C ASP A 21 -0.82 3.03 3.95
N GLY A 22 0.14 3.89 4.27
CA GLY A 22 0.19 4.59 5.56
C GLY A 22 -1.08 5.39 5.82
N ALA A 23 -1.49 6.22 4.86
CA ALA A 23 -2.69 7.04 4.98
C ALA A 23 -3.96 6.21 5.13
N LEU A 24 -4.10 5.11 4.39
CA LEU A 24 -5.21 4.18 4.47
C LEU A 24 -5.37 3.61 5.89
N ARG A 25 -4.27 3.20 6.54
CA ARG A 25 -4.33 2.71 7.92
C ARG A 25 -4.86 3.76 8.86
N MET A 26 -4.44 5.01 8.69
CA MET A 26 -4.90 6.09 9.58
C MET A 26 -6.36 6.46 9.31
N LEU A 27 -6.79 6.46 8.04
CA LEU A 27 -8.18 6.66 7.64
C LEU A 27 -9.11 5.61 8.23
N VAL A 28 -8.78 4.32 8.07
CA VAL A 28 -9.57 3.22 8.64
C VAL A 28 -9.61 3.33 10.16
N LEU A 29 -8.48 3.52 10.82
CA LEU A 29 -8.43 3.62 12.27
C LEU A 29 -9.34 4.74 12.80
N LEU A 30 -9.16 5.96 12.29
CA LEU A 30 -9.85 7.14 12.80
C LEU A 30 -11.33 7.16 12.40
N HIS A 31 -11.67 6.76 11.17
CA HIS A 31 -13.06 6.73 10.72
C HIS A 31 -13.90 5.75 11.54
N PHE A 32 -13.43 4.50 11.72
CA PHE A 32 -14.17 3.51 12.48
C PHE A 32 -14.15 3.79 13.99
N TYR A 33 -13.10 4.45 14.50
CA TYR A 33 -13.11 4.97 15.87
C TYR A 33 -14.20 6.03 16.06
N GLN A 34 -14.37 6.96 15.11
CA GLN A 34 -15.45 7.96 15.14
C GLN A 34 -16.85 7.32 15.04
N LEU A 35 -16.98 6.19 14.36
CA LEU A 35 -18.21 5.38 14.32
C LEU A 35 -18.47 4.57 15.61
N GLY A 36 -17.60 4.67 16.62
CA GLY A 36 -17.78 4.02 17.92
C GLY A 36 -17.28 2.57 17.99
N TYR A 37 -16.45 2.12 17.04
CA TYR A 37 -15.91 0.76 17.08
C TYR A 37 -14.94 0.60 18.24
N THR A 38 -15.00 -0.55 18.93
CA THR A 38 -14.12 -0.81 20.06
C THR A 38 -12.65 -0.94 19.61
N PRO A 39 -11.67 -0.59 20.47
CA PRO A 39 -10.26 -0.79 20.16
C PRO A 39 -9.93 -2.24 19.75
N PHE A 40 -10.60 -3.21 20.37
CA PHE A 40 -10.44 -4.62 20.03
C PHE A 40 -10.90 -4.93 18.59
N THR A 41 -12.05 -4.41 18.18
CA THR A 41 -12.56 -4.57 16.80
C THR A 41 -11.60 -3.95 15.78
N LEU A 42 -11.11 -2.74 16.06
CA LEU A 42 -10.14 -2.06 15.20
C LEU A 42 -8.84 -2.88 15.07
N ALA A 43 -8.32 -3.42 16.17
CA ALA A 43 -7.14 -4.27 16.16
C ALA A 43 -7.35 -5.53 15.29
N MET A 44 -8.54 -6.13 15.33
CA MET A 44 -8.85 -7.29 14.48
C MET A 44 -8.86 -6.95 12.98
N LEU A 45 -9.36 -5.77 12.60
CA LEU A 45 -9.30 -5.31 11.20
C LEU A 45 -7.85 -5.22 10.70
N PHE A 46 -6.95 -4.65 11.53
CA PHE A 46 -5.53 -4.55 11.19
C PHE A 46 -4.81 -5.90 11.21
N LEU A 47 -5.20 -6.80 12.11
CA LEU A 47 -4.65 -8.16 12.14
C LEU A 47 -4.97 -8.88 10.83
N LEU A 48 -6.23 -8.86 10.39
CA LEU A 48 -6.67 -9.52 9.16
C LEU A 48 -6.00 -8.92 7.92
N TYR A 49 -5.86 -7.59 7.86
CA TYR A 49 -5.06 -6.91 6.86
C TYR A 49 -3.62 -7.46 6.79
N GLU A 50 -2.96 -7.61 7.94
CA GLU A 50 -1.57 -8.06 8.00
C GLU A 50 -1.44 -9.54 7.65
N THR A 51 -2.40 -10.36 8.09
CA THR A 51 -2.51 -11.79 7.77
C THR A 51 -2.69 -12.03 6.28
N ALA A 52 -3.56 -11.26 5.60
CA ALA A 52 -3.70 -11.34 4.15
C ALA A 52 -2.38 -11.05 3.42
N GLY A 53 -1.62 -10.07 3.93
CA GLY A 53 -0.28 -9.75 3.44
C GLY A 53 0.72 -10.90 3.60
N ILE A 54 0.69 -11.61 4.74
CA ILE A 54 1.54 -12.79 4.96
C ILE A 54 1.30 -13.84 3.87
N PHE A 55 0.04 -14.16 3.57
CA PHE A 55 -0.30 -15.12 2.52
C PHE A 55 0.17 -14.65 1.13
N ALA A 56 0.00 -13.37 0.81
CA ALA A 56 0.51 -12.81 -0.44
C ALA A 56 2.04 -12.87 -0.55
N ASN A 57 2.74 -12.64 0.55
CA ASN A 57 4.20 -12.65 0.60
C ASN A 57 4.77 -14.05 0.32
N LEU A 58 4.08 -15.13 0.70
CA LEU A 58 4.51 -16.51 0.43
C LEU A 58 4.64 -16.79 -1.08
N GLY A 59 3.74 -16.25 -1.90
CA GLY A 59 3.76 -16.41 -3.35
C GLY A 59 4.43 -15.28 -4.12
N GLY A 60 4.59 -14.10 -3.51
CA GLY A 60 5.02 -12.88 -4.19
C GLY A 60 6.40 -12.97 -4.85
N GLY A 61 7.35 -13.64 -4.19
CA GLY A 61 8.71 -13.83 -4.74
C GLY A 61 8.71 -14.73 -5.98
N TRP A 62 7.98 -15.85 -5.92
CA TRP A 62 7.80 -16.75 -7.06
C TRP A 62 7.11 -16.04 -8.22
N LEU A 63 6.02 -15.31 -7.96
CA LEU A 63 5.30 -14.52 -8.95
C LEU A 63 6.20 -13.48 -9.64
N ALA A 64 7.02 -12.74 -8.87
CA ALA A 64 7.96 -11.76 -9.43
C ALA A 64 9.02 -12.38 -10.33
N SER A 65 9.54 -13.56 -9.96
CA SER A 65 10.49 -14.30 -10.78
C SER A 65 9.86 -14.87 -12.06
N ARG A 66 8.57 -15.22 -12.02
CA ARG A 66 7.85 -15.85 -13.13
C ARG A 66 7.28 -14.84 -14.14
N PHE A 67 6.66 -13.75 -13.64
CA PHE A 67 5.91 -12.79 -14.46
C PHE A 67 6.68 -11.48 -14.71
N GLY A 68 7.76 -11.23 -13.98
CA GLY A 68 8.63 -10.08 -14.13
C GLY A 68 8.27 -8.91 -13.20
N ILE A 69 9.30 -8.15 -12.81
CA ILE A 69 9.21 -7.11 -11.79
C ILE A 69 8.26 -5.95 -12.16
N PRO A 70 8.30 -5.37 -13.39
CA PRO A 70 7.42 -4.26 -13.74
C PRO A 70 5.93 -4.64 -13.69
N ARG A 71 5.58 -5.85 -14.16
CA ARG A 71 4.20 -6.34 -14.14
C ARG A 71 3.71 -6.55 -12.71
N MET A 72 4.53 -7.14 -11.83
CA MET A 72 4.14 -7.33 -10.44
C MET A 72 3.99 -6.01 -9.68
N LEU A 73 4.83 -5.01 -9.98
CA LEU A 73 4.70 -3.68 -9.40
C LEU A 73 3.37 -3.01 -9.84
N ALA A 74 3.04 -3.11 -11.14
CA ALA A 74 1.77 -2.62 -11.68
C ALA A 74 0.55 -3.33 -11.06
N ILE A 75 0.61 -4.66 -10.89
CA ILE A 75 -0.43 -5.45 -10.21
C ILE A 75 -0.60 -4.99 -8.77
N GLY A 76 0.51 -4.77 -8.04
CA GLY A 76 0.48 -4.26 -6.67
C GLY A 76 -0.20 -2.90 -6.57
N LEU A 77 0.17 -1.94 -7.42
CA LEU A 77 -0.49 -0.63 -7.48
C LEU A 77 -1.96 -0.74 -7.87
N GLY A 78 -2.30 -1.56 -8.86
CA GLY A 78 -3.67 -1.79 -9.31
C GLY A 78 -4.56 -2.40 -8.22
N LEU A 79 -4.05 -3.38 -7.47
CA LEU A 79 -4.76 -3.97 -6.33
C LEU A 79 -4.96 -2.94 -5.22
N GLN A 80 -3.99 -2.07 -4.95
CA GLN A 80 -4.18 -0.99 -3.98
C GLN A 80 -5.29 -0.04 -4.39
N ILE A 81 -5.29 0.40 -5.67
CA ILE A 81 -6.36 1.24 -6.22
C ILE A 81 -7.70 0.53 -6.07
N ALA A 82 -7.79 -0.74 -6.44
CA ALA A 82 -9.01 -1.53 -6.31
C ALA A 82 -9.47 -1.63 -4.84
N GLY A 83 -8.54 -1.85 -3.89
CA GLY A 83 -8.84 -1.87 -2.46
C GLY A 83 -9.36 -0.54 -1.93
N LEU A 84 -8.78 0.59 -2.38
CA LEU A 84 -9.24 1.94 -2.02
C LEU A 84 -10.65 2.21 -2.57
N LEU A 85 -10.90 1.87 -3.84
CA LEU A 85 -12.21 2.05 -4.47
C LEU A 85 -13.26 1.16 -3.83
N MET A 86 -12.92 -0.10 -3.56
CA MET A 86 -13.79 -1.03 -2.83
C MET A 86 -14.15 -0.45 -1.47
N LEU A 87 -13.17 0.00 -0.68
CA LEU A 87 -13.42 0.59 0.63
C LEU A 87 -14.28 1.86 0.55
N SER A 88 -14.15 2.65 -0.52
CA SER A 88 -14.94 3.86 -0.74
C SER A 88 -16.43 3.58 -1.00
N ALA A 89 -16.76 2.37 -1.45
CA ALA A 89 -18.13 1.92 -1.68
C ALA A 89 -18.82 1.38 -0.42
N LEU A 90 -18.26 1.63 0.77
CA LEU A 90 -18.89 1.28 2.05
C LEU A 90 -20.24 2.00 2.17
N ASN A 91 -21.31 1.24 2.36
CA ASN A 91 -22.66 1.78 2.47
C ASN A 91 -23.03 2.03 3.95
N PRO A 92 -23.43 3.26 4.32
CA PRO A 92 -23.86 3.58 5.69
C PRO A 92 -25.10 2.80 6.17
N ASN A 93 -25.93 2.31 5.24
CA ASN A 93 -27.17 1.58 5.55
C ASN A 93 -26.93 0.10 5.88
N TRP A 94 -25.69 -0.38 5.77
CA TRP A 94 -25.36 -1.77 6.08
C TRP A 94 -25.30 -2.01 7.59
N GLY A 95 -25.78 -3.18 8.00
CA GLY A 95 -25.58 -3.66 9.37
C GLY A 95 -24.09 -3.87 9.68
N ALA A 96 -23.74 -3.80 10.96
CA ALA A 96 -22.35 -3.84 11.42
C ALA A 96 -21.53 -5.03 10.84
N ALA A 97 -22.13 -6.22 10.76
CA ALA A 97 -21.47 -7.41 10.22
C ALA A 97 -21.10 -7.26 8.73
N ALA A 98 -22.01 -6.72 7.91
CA ALA A 98 -21.76 -6.50 6.49
C ALA A 98 -20.69 -5.41 6.28
N SER A 99 -20.75 -4.32 7.06
CA SER A 99 -19.74 -3.26 7.03
C SER A 99 -18.35 -3.78 7.42
N VAL A 100 -18.25 -4.58 8.47
CA VAL A 100 -16.98 -5.22 8.88
C VAL A 100 -16.47 -6.16 7.80
N ALA A 101 -17.31 -7.03 7.26
CA ALA A 101 -16.92 -7.98 6.22
C ALA A 101 -16.38 -7.25 4.97
N TRP A 102 -17.03 -6.15 4.57
CA TRP A 102 -16.59 -5.34 3.45
C TRP A 102 -15.24 -4.67 3.69
N VAL A 103 -15.05 -4.08 4.88
CA VAL A 103 -13.79 -3.44 5.27
C VAL A 103 -12.67 -4.47 5.31
N VAL A 104 -12.91 -5.64 5.90
CA VAL A 104 -11.95 -6.75 5.93
C VAL A 104 -11.58 -7.19 4.53
N ALA A 105 -12.54 -7.33 3.62
CA ALA A 105 -12.27 -7.72 2.25
C ALA A 105 -11.42 -6.66 1.52
N ALA A 106 -11.79 -5.38 1.60
CA ALA A 106 -11.03 -4.29 0.99
C ALA A 106 -9.62 -4.15 1.59
N GLN A 107 -9.49 -4.30 2.90
CA GLN A 107 -8.21 -4.33 3.60
C GLN A 107 -7.37 -5.56 3.22
N GLY A 108 -8.00 -6.72 3.01
CA GLY A 108 -7.33 -7.92 2.52
C GLY A 108 -6.71 -7.70 1.13
N VAL A 109 -7.46 -7.07 0.22
CA VAL A 109 -6.94 -6.67 -1.11
C VAL A 109 -5.75 -5.72 -0.98
N ALA A 110 -5.84 -4.69 -0.13
CA ALA A 110 -4.74 -3.77 0.13
C ALA A 110 -3.52 -4.46 0.80
N GLY A 111 -3.76 -5.44 1.69
CA GLY A 111 -2.71 -6.25 2.32
C GLY A 111 -1.95 -7.10 1.30
N ILE A 112 -2.66 -7.71 0.35
CA ILE A 112 -2.06 -8.43 -0.78
C ILE A 112 -1.24 -7.46 -1.66
N ALA A 113 -1.83 -6.31 -1.99
CA ALA A 113 -1.19 -5.26 -2.76
C ALA A 113 0.14 -4.81 -2.13
N LYS A 114 0.16 -4.64 -0.80
CA LYS A 114 1.34 -4.26 -0.02
C LYS A 114 2.48 -5.25 -0.20
N ASP A 115 2.25 -6.53 0.06
CA ASP A 115 3.35 -7.50 0.05
C ASP A 115 3.82 -7.83 -1.38
N ILE A 116 2.95 -7.76 -2.40
CA ILE A 116 3.36 -7.83 -3.81
C ILE A 116 4.27 -6.65 -4.17
N THR A 117 3.84 -5.41 -3.89
CA THR A 117 4.57 -4.18 -4.24
C THR A 117 5.93 -4.13 -3.53
N LYS A 118 5.95 -4.49 -2.24
CA LYS A 118 7.16 -4.58 -1.42
C LYS A 118 8.16 -5.59 -1.98
N THR A 119 7.71 -6.77 -2.38
CA THR A 119 8.57 -7.82 -2.92
C THR A 119 9.10 -7.47 -4.30
N ALA A 120 8.26 -6.89 -5.16
CA ALA A 120 8.65 -6.40 -6.48
C ALA A 120 9.71 -5.29 -6.37
N SER A 121 9.49 -4.30 -5.48
CA SER A 121 10.38 -3.16 -5.31
C SER A 121 11.76 -3.57 -4.78
N LYS A 122 11.81 -4.47 -3.79
CA LYS A 122 13.09 -5.01 -3.29
C LYS A 122 13.86 -5.76 -4.38
N SER A 123 13.16 -6.56 -5.19
CA SER A 123 13.74 -7.29 -6.31
C SER A 123 14.27 -6.35 -7.40
N ALA A 124 13.54 -5.28 -7.71
CA ALA A 124 13.98 -4.27 -8.68
C ALA A 124 15.27 -3.55 -8.24
N ILE A 125 15.40 -3.20 -6.96
CA ILE A 125 16.60 -2.54 -6.43
C ILE A 125 17.80 -3.46 -6.58
N LYS A 126 17.65 -4.74 -6.23
CA LYS A 126 18.69 -5.76 -6.39
C LYS A 126 19.07 -5.95 -7.86
N ALA A 127 18.09 -5.96 -8.77
CA ALA A 127 18.34 -6.09 -10.21
C ALA A 127 19.00 -4.84 -10.82
N SER A 128 18.80 -3.66 -10.23
CA SER A 128 19.30 -2.38 -10.75
C SER A 128 20.70 -2.03 -10.22
N SER A 129 21.21 -2.71 -9.18
CA SER A 129 22.57 -2.51 -8.68
C SER A 129 23.59 -3.27 -9.54
N ALA A 130 24.39 -2.55 -10.33
CA ALA A 130 25.42 -3.13 -11.19
C ALA A 130 26.85 -3.07 -10.58
N GLY A 131 27.06 -2.25 -9.56
CA GLY A 131 28.37 -1.92 -8.97
C GLY A 131 28.78 -2.75 -7.74
N GLY A 132 28.38 -4.03 -7.67
CA GLY A 132 28.76 -4.93 -6.57
C GLY A 132 28.04 -4.67 -5.23
N SER A 133 28.49 -5.37 -4.18
CA SER A 133 27.84 -5.42 -2.86
C SER A 133 27.75 -4.06 -2.15
N GLY A 134 28.75 -3.18 -2.31
CA GLY A 134 28.77 -1.85 -1.69
C GLY A 134 27.71 -0.89 -2.25
N GLN A 135 27.50 -0.89 -3.57
CA GLN A 135 26.44 -0.07 -4.18
C GLN A 135 25.05 -0.58 -3.78
N LEU A 136 24.86 -1.91 -3.79
CA LEU A 136 23.62 -2.54 -3.35
C LEU A 136 23.30 -2.20 -1.89
N PHE A 137 24.28 -2.29 -1.00
CA PHE A 137 24.12 -1.94 0.42
C PHE A 137 23.66 -0.47 0.58
N ARG A 138 24.30 0.47 -0.12
CA ARG A 138 23.93 1.88 -0.06
C ARG A 138 22.51 2.13 -0.57
N TRP A 139 22.12 1.48 -1.66
CA TRP A 139 20.77 1.62 -2.24
C TRP A 139 19.69 1.03 -1.34
N VAL A 140 19.95 -0.14 -0.74
CA VAL A 140 19.04 -0.78 0.22
C VAL A 140 18.91 0.06 1.49
N ALA A 141 20.00 0.61 2.01
CA ALA A 141 19.99 1.48 3.18
C ALA A 141 19.15 2.74 2.92
N TRP A 142 19.37 3.40 1.78
CA TRP A 142 18.63 4.61 1.41
C TRP A 142 17.15 4.32 1.20
N PHE A 143 16.82 3.24 0.48
CA PHE A 143 15.45 2.80 0.26
C PHE A 143 14.72 2.44 1.56
N THR A 144 15.41 1.74 2.47
CA THR A 144 14.82 1.33 3.76
C THR A 144 14.57 2.51 4.68
N ARG A 145 15.45 3.52 4.64
CA ARG A 145 15.26 4.77 5.38
C ARG A 145 14.10 5.57 4.78
N SER A 146 14.11 5.78 3.47
CA SER A 146 13.12 6.62 2.80
C SER A 146 11.71 6.05 2.91
N LYS A 147 11.53 4.73 2.75
CA LYS A 147 10.20 4.10 2.91
C LYS A 147 9.61 4.34 4.30
N ASN A 148 10.43 4.34 5.35
CA ASN A 148 9.94 4.53 6.71
C ASN A 148 9.52 5.99 6.95
N ALA A 149 10.26 6.95 6.38
CA ALA A 149 9.89 8.36 6.41
C ALA A 149 8.57 8.60 5.65
N VAL A 150 8.43 8.03 4.45
CA VAL A 150 7.20 8.12 3.65
C VAL A 150 6.01 7.46 4.34
N LYS A 151 6.22 6.33 5.04
CA LYS A 151 5.17 5.69 5.85
C LYS A 151 4.69 6.61 6.97
N GLY A 152 5.62 7.26 7.68
CA GLY A 152 5.29 8.24 8.72
C GLY A 152 4.53 9.44 8.16
N ALA A 153 4.97 9.99 7.03
CA ALA A 153 4.25 11.05 6.33
C ALA A 153 2.85 10.59 5.90
N GLY A 154 2.72 9.34 5.43
CA GLY A 154 1.44 8.73 5.06
C GLY A 154 0.44 8.74 6.22
N PHE A 155 0.85 8.36 7.42
CA PHE A 155 -0.03 8.43 8.61
C PHE A 155 -0.57 9.84 8.84
N PHE A 156 0.29 10.86 8.76
CA PHE A 156 -0.12 12.25 8.94
C PHE A 156 -1.05 12.71 7.81
N VAL A 157 -0.71 12.42 6.55
CA VAL A 157 -1.54 12.73 5.38
C VAL A 157 -2.91 12.07 5.50
N GLY A 158 -3.00 10.82 5.99
CA GLY A 158 -4.28 10.15 6.21
C GLY A 158 -5.17 10.87 7.20
N GLY A 159 -4.60 11.36 8.32
CA GLY A 159 -5.34 12.16 9.30
C GLY A 159 -5.81 13.50 8.73
N VAL A 160 -4.94 14.21 8.01
CA VAL A 160 -5.28 15.49 7.37
C VAL A 160 -6.35 15.30 6.30
N LEU A 161 -6.23 14.29 5.45
CA LEU A 161 -7.23 13.98 4.43
C LEU A 161 -8.58 13.63 5.05
N LEU A 162 -8.60 12.83 6.13
CA LEU A 162 -9.85 12.53 6.82
C LEU A 162 -10.51 13.80 7.37
N GLN A 163 -9.74 14.66 8.00
CA GLN A 163 -10.23 15.90 8.60
C GLN A 163 -10.76 16.89 7.57
N CYS A 164 -10.06 17.05 6.44
CA CYS A 164 -10.37 18.07 5.44
C CYS A 164 -11.35 17.60 4.37
N ALA A 165 -11.28 16.33 3.96
CA ALA A 165 -12.05 15.80 2.82
C ALA A 165 -13.07 14.72 3.22
N GLY A 166 -12.93 14.11 4.40
CA GLY A 166 -13.75 12.97 4.81
C GLY A 166 -13.28 11.64 4.22
N PHE A 167 -13.95 10.54 4.59
CA PHE A 167 -13.48 9.18 4.32
C PHE A 167 -13.46 8.82 2.83
N ALA A 168 -14.60 8.86 2.14
CA ALA A 168 -14.67 8.45 0.73
C ALA A 168 -13.85 9.35 -0.22
N PRO A 169 -13.93 10.70 -0.13
CA PRO A 169 -13.10 11.56 -0.97
C PRO A 169 -11.60 11.37 -0.74
N ALA A 170 -11.16 11.14 0.50
CA ALA A 170 -9.77 10.82 0.79
C ALA A 170 -9.30 9.54 0.07
N LEU A 171 -10.14 8.50 0.05
CA LEU A 171 -9.84 7.25 -0.67
C LEU A 171 -9.74 7.48 -2.18
N TRP A 172 -10.62 8.30 -2.77
CA TRP A 172 -10.57 8.63 -4.20
C TRP A 172 -9.34 9.45 -4.57
N LEU A 173 -8.95 10.43 -3.74
CA LEU A 173 -7.73 11.21 -3.95
C LEU A 173 -6.48 10.32 -3.95
N MET A 174 -6.39 9.39 -3.00
CA MET A 174 -5.29 8.42 -2.95
C MET A 174 -5.32 7.45 -4.14
N ALA A 175 -6.50 6.99 -4.56
CA ALA A 175 -6.65 6.15 -5.75
C ALA A 175 -6.19 6.89 -7.02
N GLY A 176 -6.57 8.15 -7.17
CA GLY A 176 -6.13 9.01 -8.27
C GLY A 176 -4.61 9.24 -8.28
N LEU A 177 -4.02 9.49 -7.11
CA LEU A 177 -2.56 9.60 -6.98
C LEU A 177 -1.85 8.32 -7.46
N LEU A 178 -2.32 7.14 -7.04
CA LEU A 178 -1.74 5.88 -7.47
C LEU A 178 -1.97 5.60 -8.95
N ALA A 179 -3.11 6.00 -9.51
CA ALA A 179 -3.37 5.88 -10.94
C ALA A 179 -2.40 6.72 -11.77
N LEU A 180 -2.08 7.95 -11.33
CA LEU A 180 -1.06 8.78 -11.95
C LEU A 180 0.33 8.15 -11.85
N VAL A 181 0.68 7.59 -10.69
CA VAL A 181 1.95 6.87 -10.48
C VAL A 181 2.04 5.60 -11.33
N LEU A 182 0.92 4.93 -11.60
CA LEU A 182 0.86 3.75 -12.44
C LEU A 182 0.97 4.08 -13.94
N ALA A 183 0.49 5.27 -14.35
CA ALA A 183 0.52 5.73 -15.74
C ALA A 183 1.88 6.31 -16.18
N GLY A 184 2.69 6.81 -15.24
CA GLY A 184 4.02 7.40 -15.49
C GLY A 184 5.17 6.41 -15.42
#